data_AF-A0A831L7A6-F1
#
_entry.id   AF-A0A831L7A6-F1
#
_cell.length_a   1.000
_cell.length_b   1.000
_cell.length_c   1.000
_cell.angle_alpha   90.00
_cell.angle_beta   90.00
_cell.angle_gamma   90.00
#
_symmetry.space_group_name_H-M   'P 1'
#
loop_
_entity.id
_entity.type
_entity.pdbx_description
1 polymer ?
#
loop_
_entity_poly.entity_id
_entity_poly.type
_entity_poly.pdbx_seq_one_letter_code
_entity_poly.pdbx_strand_id
1 'polypeptide(L)'
;MLKRWLPWKFLVKRAARAYGVIDPLTLMAQLRHFSQPSEIQEPIELLRAGIVFHARGLVNTRAIQHNLDWVWPFWVEKQFNPADVSFIPRAFSFSHVNLTHRNWTAVGQPDTPLYPIVDPRGLVTPSYDGWSVDFWLITETGRRLLPSKLKDAEQSWQFSPELIVETSCVKDGLQLTSRVWMECVEGQPRLCMEVSGSAPEKGHLVVSVRPYNPEGVQ
;
A
#
# COMPACT_ATOMS: atom_id res chain seq x y z
N MET A 1 8.75 -34.52 20.14
CA MET A 1 8.51 -35.83 19.46
C MET A 1 7.03 -36.19 19.23
N LEU A 2 6.04 -35.38 19.65
CA LEU A 2 4.61 -35.66 19.41
C LEU A 2 4.06 -35.33 18.01
N LYS A 3 4.71 -34.44 17.24
CA LYS A 3 4.17 -33.96 15.93
C LYS A 3 4.18 -35.00 14.79
N ARG A 4 4.89 -36.12 14.95
CA ARG A 4 4.97 -37.19 13.93
C ARG A 4 3.84 -38.24 14.03
N TRP A 5 3.07 -38.26 15.11
CA TRP A 5 2.04 -39.29 15.37
C TRP A 5 0.62 -38.84 15.02
N LEU A 6 0.38 -37.53 14.90
CA LEU A 6 -0.92 -37.02 14.49
C LEU A 6 -1.05 -37.16 12.96
N PRO A 7 -2.10 -37.82 12.42
CA PRO A 7 -2.27 -38.02 10.98
C PRO A 7 -2.81 -36.73 10.34
N TRP A 8 -2.07 -35.62 10.47
CA TRP A 8 -2.51 -34.28 10.10
C TRP A 8 -2.89 -34.19 8.61
N LYS A 9 -2.16 -34.89 7.72
CA LYS A 9 -2.49 -34.96 6.29
C LYS A 9 -3.87 -35.57 6.04
N PHE A 10 -4.22 -36.61 6.79
CA PHE A 10 -5.53 -37.23 6.73
C PHE A 10 -6.62 -36.30 7.27
N LEU A 11 -6.35 -35.60 8.39
CA LEU A 11 -7.28 -34.63 8.95
C LEU A 11 -7.55 -33.47 7.99
N VAL A 12 -6.52 -32.91 7.34
CA VAL A 12 -6.65 -31.84 6.34
C VAL A 12 -7.44 -32.32 5.13
N LYS A 13 -7.10 -33.50 4.58
CA LYS A 13 -7.81 -34.08 3.44
C LYS A 13 -9.28 -34.39 3.75
N ARG A 14 -9.56 -34.90 4.95
CA ARG A 14 -10.93 -35.17 5.42
C ARG A 14 -11.71 -33.89 5.63
N ALA A 15 -11.11 -32.87 6.22
CA ALA A 15 -11.72 -31.56 6.38
C ALA A 15 -12.03 -30.91 5.02
N ALA A 16 -11.07 -30.89 4.09
CA ALA A 16 -11.27 -30.35 2.74
C ALA A 16 -12.47 -31.00 2.04
N ARG A 17 -12.54 -32.34 2.05
CA ARG A 17 -13.69 -33.08 1.50
C ARG A 17 -15.01 -32.77 2.22
N ALA A 18 -14.99 -32.65 3.55
CA ALA A 18 -16.20 -32.36 4.33
C ALA A 18 -16.77 -30.96 4.08
N TYR A 19 -15.90 -29.98 3.81
CA TYR A 19 -16.29 -28.60 3.51
C TYR A 19 -16.43 -28.32 2.00
N GLY A 20 -16.34 -29.34 1.15
CA GLY A 20 -16.45 -29.19 -0.31
C GLY A 20 -15.29 -28.43 -0.96
N VAL A 21 -14.14 -28.36 -0.29
CA VAL A 21 -12.94 -27.68 -0.76
C VAL A 21 -11.98 -28.70 -1.39
N ILE A 22 -11.26 -28.29 -2.42
CA ILE A 22 -10.23 -29.13 -3.08
C ILE A 22 -9.18 -29.56 -2.06
N ASP A 23 -8.73 -30.82 -2.13
CA ASP A 23 -7.65 -31.34 -1.27
C ASP A 23 -6.35 -30.57 -1.52
N PRO A 24 -5.90 -29.71 -0.59
CA PRO A 24 -4.78 -28.81 -0.83
C PRO A 24 -3.47 -29.55 -1.02
N LEU A 25 -3.32 -30.75 -0.42
CA LEU A 25 -2.11 -31.56 -0.58
C LEU A 25 -2.01 -32.14 -2.00
N THR A 26 -3.14 -32.62 -2.52
CA THR A 26 -3.20 -33.14 -3.90
C THR A 26 -3.04 -32.02 -4.91
N LEU A 27 -3.67 -30.86 -4.66
CA LEU A 27 -3.53 -29.67 -5.50
C LEU A 27 -2.09 -29.17 -5.56
N MET A 28 -1.40 -29.02 -4.42
CA MET A 28 0.00 -28.59 -4.40
C MET A 28 0.92 -29.59 -5.10
N ALA A 29 0.67 -30.89 -4.92
CA ALA A 29 1.42 -31.92 -5.63
C ALA A 29 1.25 -31.78 -7.16
N GLN A 30 0.03 -31.54 -7.64
CA GLN A 30 -0.25 -31.32 -9.06
C GLN A 30 0.33 -30.00 -9.58
N LEU A 31 0.22 -28.90 -8.84
CA LEU A 31 0.77 -27.60 -9.21
C LEU A 31 2.29 -27.66 -9.46
N ARG A 32 3.02 -28.43 -8.66
CA ARG A 32 4.47 -28.62 -8.84
C ARG A 32 4.87 -29.31 -10.15
N HIS A 33 3.95 -30.04 -10.79
CA HIS A 33 4.23 -30.64 -12.10
C HIS A 33 4.23 -29.58 -13.22
N PHE A 34 3.68 -28.39 -12.98
CA PHE A 34 3.72 -27.28 -13.94
C PHE A 34 5.00 -26.43 -13.82
N SER A 35 5.80 -26.61 -12.77
CA SER A 35 7.09 -25.94 -12.57
C SER A 35 8.27 -26.81 -12.98
N GLN A 36 9.37 -26.20 -13.40
CA GLN A 36 10.62 -26.93 -13.56
C GLN A 36 11.09 -27.51 -12.21
N PRO A 37 11.78 -28.67 -12.21
CA PRO A 37 12.37 -29.23 -11.00
C PRO A 37 13.33 -28.21 -10.37
N SER A 38 13.09 -27.86 -9.11
CA SER A 38 13.93 -26.92 -8.35
C SER A 38 14.44 -27.61 -7.08
N GLU A 39 15.70 -27.36 -6.72
CA GLU A 39 16.28 -27.82 -5.45
C GLU A 39 15.57 -27.21 -4.24
N ILE A 40 15.12 -25.97 -4.39
CA ILE A 40 14.30 -25.25 -3.42
C ILE A 40 12.87 -25.28 -3.93
N GLN A 41 11.96 -25.92 -3.19
CA GLN A 41 10.56 -26.03 -3.61
C GLN A 41 9.89 -24.65 -3.68
N GLU A 42 9.36 -24.19 -2.55
CA GLU A 42 8.74 -22.88 -2.38
C GLU A 42 9.29 -22.31 -1.06
N PRO A 43 9.87 -21.10 -1.08
CA PRO A 43 10.24 -20.42 0.14
C PRO A 43 9.02 -20.28 1.06
N ILE A 44 9.12 -20.76 2.30
CA ILE A 44 8.03 -20.69 3.29
C ILE A 44 7.70 -19.22 3.60
N GLU A 45 8.68 -18.34 3.45
CA GLU A 45 8.58 -16.90 3.54
C GLU A 45 7.58 -16.34 2.52
N LEU A 46 7.59 -16.83 1.28
CA LEU A 46 6.63 -16.41 0.25
C LEU A 46 5.21 -16.87 0.56
N LEU A 47 5.05 -18.10 1.05
CA LEU A 47 3.74 -18.60 1.49
C LEU A 47 3.20 -17.78 2.66
N ARG A 48 4.04 -17.47 3.65
CA ARG A 48 3.66 -16.64 4.79
C ARG A 48 3.30 -15.22 4.34
N ALA A 49 4.12 -14.62 3.47
CA ALA A 49 3.86 -13.29 2.91
C ALA A 49 2.53 -13.27 2.13
N GLY A 50 2.27 -14.29 1.31
CA GLY A 50 1.01 -14.44 0.57
C GLY A 50 -0.21 -14.54 1.48
N ILE A 51 -0.12 -15.28 2.59
CA ILE A 51 -1.22 -15.37 3.57
C ILE A 51 -1.49 -14.01 4.21
N VAL A 52 -0.44 -13.30 4.68
CA VAL A 52 -0.59 -11.96 5.29
C VAL A 52 -1.18 -10.98 4.29
N PHE A 53 -0.71 -11.01 3.05
CA PHE A 53 -1.19 -10.19 1.95
C PHE A 53 -2.70 -10.40 1.68
N HIS A 54 -3.15 -11.66 1.58
CA HIS A 54 -4.58 -11.95 1.37
C HIS A 54 -5.43 -11.68 2.63
N ALA A 55 -4.89 -11.87 3.84
CA ALA A 55 -5.58 -11.52 5.07
C ALA A 55 -5.85 -10.01 5.15
N ARG A 56 -4.85 -9.17 4.84
CA ARG A 56 -5.04 -7.72 4.65
C ARG A 56 -6.06 -7.45 3.56
N GLY A 57 -6.01 -8.22 2.48
CA GLY A 57 -6.98 -8.12 1.39
C GLY A 57 -8.43 -8.32 1.83
N LEU A 58 -8.70 -9.17 2.83
CA LEU A 58 -10.04 -9.33 3.42
C LEU A 58 -10.48 -8.10 4.22
N VAL A 59 -9.56 -7.49 4.98
CA VAL A 59 -9.82 -6.23 5.72
C VAL A 59 -10.15 -5.11 4.73
N ASN A 60 -9.34 -4.97 3.69
CA ASN A 60 -9.55 -4.02 2.60
C ASN A 60 -10.93 -4.20 1.95
N THR A 61 -11.37 -5.45 1.69
CA THR A 61 -12.70 -5.73 1.14
C THR A 61 -13.81 -5.10 2.00
N ARG A 62 -13.72 -5.22 3.33
CA ARG A 62 -14.74 -4.67 4.25
C ARG A 62 -14.62 -3.16 4.42
N ALA A 63 -13.42 -2.66 4.64
CA ALA A 63 -13.21 -1.25 4.96
C ALA A 63 -13.43 -0.34 3.75
N ILE A 64 -12.94 -0.73 2.57
CA ILE A 64 -12.94 0.14 1.40
C ILE A 64 -14.28 0.10 0.66
N GLN A 65 -14.81 -1.10 0.38
CA GLN A 65 -16.03 -1.22 -0.44
C GLN A 65 -17.22 -0.46 0.14
N HIS A 66 -17.33 -0.40 1.46
CA HIS A 66 -18.46 0.23 2.15
C HIS A 66 -18.27 1.73 2.42
N ASN A 67 -17.07 2.28 2.19
CA ASN A 67 -16.72 3.67 2.54
C ASN A 67 -16.00 4.37 1.37
N LEU A 68 -16.45 4.15 0.13
CA LEU A 68 -15.82 4.71 -1.07
C LEU A 68 -15.88 6.25 -1.14
N ASP A 69 -16.72 6.89 -0.33
CA ASP A 69 -16.84 8.34 -0.19
C ASP A 69 -15.66 8.96 0.59
N TRP A 70 -14.89 8.16 1.34
CA TRP A 70 -13.73 8.63 2.09
C TRP A 70 -12.59 9.07 1.16
N VAL A 71 -11.52 9.61 1.75
CA VAL A 71 -10.26 9.82 1.04
C VAL A 71 -9.42 8.55 1.21
N TRP A 72 -9.07 7.91 0.11
CA TRP A 72 -8.31 6.66 0.14
C TRP A 72 -6.92 6.86 -0.47
N PRO A 73 -5.96 5.93 -0.26
CA PRO A 73 -4.67 6.01 -0.93
C PRO A 73 -4.87 5.91 -2.45
N PHE A 74 -3.92 6.42 -3.22
CA PHE A 74 -4.07 6.61 -4.66
C PHE A 74 -4.51 5.36 -5.42
N TRP A 75 -3.95 4.20 -5.08
CA TRP A 75 -4.29 2.94 -5.74
C TRP A 75 -5.77 2.54 -5.57
N VAL A 76 -6.40 2.90 -4.44
CA VAL A 76 -7.81 2.60 -4.18
C VAL A 76 -8.70 3.51 -5.03
N GLU A 77 -8.41 4.81 -5.04
CA GLU A 77 -9.14 5.80 -5.85
C GLU A 77 -9.15 5.39 -7.34
N LYS A 78 -8.11 4.67 -7.78
CA LYS A 78 -7.95 4.16 -9.14
C LYS A 78 -8.59 2.79 -9.35
N GLN A 79 -8.23 1.78 -8.56
CA GLN A 79 -8.73 0.42 -8.73
C GLN A 79 -10.23 0.28 -8.50
N PHE A 80 -10.84 1.16 -7.71
CA PHE A 80 -12.26 1.07 -7.38
C PHE A 80 -13.16 1.93 -8.27
N ASN A 81 -12.58 2.74 -9.16
CA ASN A 81 -13.30 3.60 -10.10
C ASN A 81 -13.48 2.90 -11.46
N PRO A 82 -14.71 2.52 -11.87
CA PRO A 82 -14.97 1.83 -13.15
C PRO A 82 -14.58 2.62 -14.40
N ALA A 83 -14.42 3.94 -14.28
CA ALA A 83 -14.01 4.80 -15.40
C ALA A 83 -12.48 4.92 -15.54
N ASP A 84 -11.71 4.39 -14.59
CA ASP A 84 -10.25 4.46 -14.62
C ASP A 84 -9.66 3.22 -15.30
N VAL A 85 -8.55 3.40 -16.03
CA VAL A 85 -7.86 2.31 -16.74
C VAL A 85 -7.26 1.27 -15.77
N SER A 86 -7.02 1.67 -14.52
CA SER A 86 -6.52 0.80 -13.46
C SER A 86 -7.64 0.07 -12.70
N PHE A 87 -8.89 0.18 -13.15
CA PHE A 87 -10.02 -0.52 -12.54
C PHE A 87 -9.83 -2.04 -12.53
N ILE A 88 -10.11 -2.66 -11.38
CA ILE A 88 -10.09 -4.13 -11.23
C ILE A 88 -11.50 -4.62 -10.87
N PRO A 89 -12.14 -5.44 -11.73
CA PRO A 89 -13.46 -6.01 -11.45
C PRO A 89 -13.47 -6.87 -10.18
N ARG A 90 -14.53 -6.72 -9.38
CA ARG A 90 -14.59 -7.26 -8.00
C ARG A 90 -15.54 -8.44 -7.82
N ALA A 91 -16.29 -8.83 -8.86
CA ALA A 91 -17.43 -9.75 -8.74
C ALA A 91 -17.07 -11.14 -8.17
N PHE A 92 -15.88 -11.65 -8.47
CA PHE A 92 -15.40 -12.95 -7.97
C PHE A 92 -14.15 -12.84 -7.08
N SER A 93 -13.69 -11.62 -6.77
CA SER A 93 -12.51 -11.44 -5.93
C SER A 93 -12.91 -11.49 -4.47
N PHE A 94 -12.40 -12.48 -3.74
CA PHE A 94 -12.66 -12.61 -2.30
C PHE A 94 -11.80 -11.65 -1.47
N SER A 95 -10.65 -11.20 -1.99
CA SER A 95 -9.70 -10.31 -1.30
C SER A 95 -9.29 -9.13 -2.18
N HIS A 96 -9.22 -7.93 -1.60
CA HIS A 96 -8.80 -6.73 -2.31
C HIS A 96 -7.41 -6.28 -1.90
N VAL A 97 -6.47 -6.36 -2.83
CA VAL A 97 -5.08 -6.00 -2.59
C VAL A 97 -4.65 -4.96 -3.60
N ASN A 98 -3.56 -4.24 -3.28
CA ASN A 98 -2.99 -3.33 -4.24
C ASN A 98 -2.30 -4.11 -5.36
N LEU A 99 -2.76 -3.90 -6.60
CA LEU A 99 -2.24 -4.51 -7.83
C LEU A 99 -1.79 -3.46 -8.85
N THR A 100 -1.99 -2.17 -8.58
CA THR A 100 -1.72 -1.06 -9.50
C THR A 100 -0.99 0.06 -8.78
N HIS A 101 -0.35 0.97 -9.51
CA HIS A 101 0.34 2.12 -8.89
C HIS A 101 1.29 1.74 -7.73
N ARG A 102 1.98 0.59 -7.86
CA ARG A 102 2.96 0.07 -6.90
C ARG A 102 4.38 0.62 -7.14
N ASN A 103 4.45 1.83 -7.70
CA ASN A 103 5.67 2.57 -7.99
C ASN A 103 5.95 3.55 -6.85
N TRP A 104 6.22 3.03 -5.65
CA TRP A 104 6.52 3.84 -4.46
C TRP A 104 8.02 4.05 -4.36
N THR A 105 8.41 5.23 -3.89
CA THR A 105 9.82 5.55 -3.65
C THR A 105 10.12 5.42 -2.16
N ALA A 106 11.17 4.67 -1.80
CA ALA A 106 11.69 4.68 -0.44
C ALA A 106 12.69 5.82 -0.27
N VAL A 107 12.56 6.61 0.80
CA VAL A 107 13.49 7.71 1.15
C VAL A 107 14.45 7.27 2.25
N GLY A 108 15.19 6.19 1.99
CA GLY A 108 16.18 5.63 2.93
C GLY A 108 17.53 6.35 2.91
N GLN A 109 18.38 6.00 3.87
CA GLN A 109 19.78 6.40 3.96
C GLN A 109 20.64 5.14 4.05
N PRO A 110 21.89 5.17 3.56
CA PRO A 110 22.85 4.11 3.82
C PRO A 110 22.94 3.79 5.31
N ASP A 111 23.22 2.52 5.62
CA ASP A 111 23.45 2.00 6.97
C ASP A 111 22.28 2.19 7.97
N THR A 112 21.07 2.48 7.46
CA THR A 112 19.85 2.58 8.26
C THR A 112 18.84 1.52 7.81
N PRO A 113 18.24 0.73 8.74
CA PRO A 113 17.24 -0.30 8.40
C PRO A 113 15.82 0.26 8.19
N LEU A 114 15.66 1.59 8.14
CA LEU A 114 14.37 2.25 7.97
C LEU A 114 14.12 2.54 6.49
N TYR A 115 12.89 2.24 6.05
CA TYR A 115 12.43 2.45 4.68
C TYR A 115 11.08 3.18 4.66
N PRO A 116 11.04 4.47 5.05
CA PRO A 116 9.85 5.29 4.81
C PRO A 116 9.58 5.33 3.30
N ILE A 117 8.31 5.22 2.92
CA ILE A 117 7.91 5.21 1.51
C ILE A 117 7.00 6.40 1.19
N VAL A 118 7.09 6.88 -0.05
CA VAL A 118 6.24 7.92 -0.62
C VAL A 118 5.55 7.35 -1.85
N ASP A 119 4.22 7.42 -1.88
CA ASP A 119 3.42 6.98 -3.04
C ASP A 119 3.47 8.02 -4.19
N PRO A 120 2.93 7.70 -5.38
CA PRO A 120 2.96 8.60 -6.54
C PRO A 120 2.19 9.93 -6.36
N ARG A 121 1.42 10.05 -5.27
CA ARG A 121 0.64 11.25 -4.91
C ARG A 121 1.14 11.91 -3.62
N GLY A 122 2.29 11.50 -3.11
CA GLY A 122 2.91 12.11 -1.94
C GLY A 122 2.39 11.59 -0.60
N LEU A 123 1.62 10.50 -0.57
CA LEU A 123 1.26 9.83 0.68
C LEU A 123 2.52 9.25 1.31
N VAL A 124 2.85 9.66 2.53
CA VAL A 124 4.07 9.25 3.22
C VAL A 124 3.75 8.16 4.24
N THR A 125 4.41 7.02 4.18
CA THR A 125 4.32 5.96 5.19
C THR A 125 5.64 5.90 5.96
N PRO A 126 5.69 6.45 7.20
CA PRO A 126 6.95 6.60 7.94
C PRO A 126 7.59 5.28 8.38
N SER A 127 6.76 4.28 8.68
CA SER A 127 7.19 3.02 9.29
C SER A 127 6.73 1.83 8.48
N TYR A 128 7.51 0.76 8.52
CA TYR A 128 7.14 -0.50 7.88
C TYR A 128 5.78 -0.98 8.36
N ASP A 129 4.89 -1.29 7.42
CA ASP A 129 3.51 -1.73 7.69
C ASP A 129 2.73 -0.78 8.63
N GLY A 130 3.09 0.51 8.60
CA GLY A 130 2.54 1.52 9.48
C GLY A 130 1.46 2.36 8.81
N TRP A 131 0.89 3.27 9.60
CA TRP A 131 -0.02 4.31 9.13
C TRP A 131 0.70 5.34 8.25
N SER A 132 -0.07 6.04 7.43
CA SER A 132 0.47 7.08 6.55
C SER A 132 0.13 8.49 7.04
N VAL A 133 0.89 9.46 6.57
CA VAL A 133 0.64 10.89 6.69
C VAL A 133 0.29 11.41 5.30
N ASP A 134 -0.82 12.14 5.22
CA ASP A 134 -1.35 12.74 4.01
C ASP A 134 -1.47 14.26 4.19
N PHE A 135 -1.34 15.00 3.09
CA PHE A 135 -1.31 16.46 3.09
C PHE A 135 -2.36 17.01 2.15
N TRP A 136 -3.23 17.87 2.66
CA TRP A 136 -4.32 18.44 1.89
C TRP A 136 -4.33 19.97 1.97
N LEU A 137 -4.94 20.61 0.98
CA LEU A 137 -5.27 22.03 1.05
C LEU A 137 -6.79 22.19 1.06
N ILE A 138 -7.32 22.89 2.07
CA ILE A 138 -8.75 23.17 2.22
C ILE A 138 -8.95 24.67 2.40
N THR A 139 -9.70 25.28 1.48
CA THR A 139 -10.04 26.71 1.54
C THR A 139 -11.24 26.98 2.43
N GLU A 140 -11.40 28.22 2.91
CA GLU A 140 -12.59 28.64 3.68
C GLU A 140 -13.89 28.50 2.88
N THR A 141 -13.84 28.57 1.55
CA THR A 141 -15.00 28.37 0.65
C THR A 141 -15.33 26.89 0.41
N GLY A 142 -14.52 25.97 0.94
CA GLY A 142 -14.74 24.54 0.84
C GLY A 142 -14.14 23.86 -0.39
N ARG A 143 -13.37 24.58 -1.23
CA ARG A 143 -12.52 23.97 -2.27
C ARG A 143 -11.39 23.17 -1.63
N ARG A 144 -11.06 22.03 -2.24
CA ARG A 144 -10.12 21.04 -1.69
C ARG A 144 -9.17 20.54 -2.76
N LEU A 145 -7.90 20.44 -2.38
CA LEU A 145 -6.87 19.70 -3.09
C LEU A 145 -6.52 18.47 -2.24
N LEU A 146 -6.89 17.29 -2.76
CA LEU A 146 -6.67 15.98 -2.15
C LEU A 146 -5.83 15.17 -3.16
N PRO A 147 -4.52 14.96 -2.93
CA PRO A 147 -3.61 14.41 -3.94
C PRO A 147 -4.07 13.08 -4.55
N SER A 148 -4.59 12.15 -3.73
CA SER A 148 -5.06 10.84 -4.20
C SER A 148 -6.24 10.90 -5.17
N LYS A 149 -7.05 11.97 -5.12
CA LYS A 149 -8.21 12.18 -5.99
C LYS A 149 -7.87 12.96 -7.27
N LEU A 150 -6.62 13.40 -7.42
CA LEU A 150 -6.21 14.12 -8.63
C LEU A 150 -5.94 13.14 -9.77
N LYS A 151 -6.22 13.60 -10.98
CA LYS A 151 -5.85 12.89 -12.21
C LYS A 151 -4.34 12.91 -12.40
N ASP A 152 -3.74 14.07 -12.20
CA ASP A 152 -2.34 14.37 -12.49
C ASP A 152 -1.66 14.93 -11.24
N ALA A 153 -0.38 14.61 -11.09
CA ALA A 153 0.54 15.13 -10.09
C ALA A 153 1.94 14.91 -10.65
N GLU A 154 2.85 15.81 -10.32
CA GLU A 154 4.24 15.73 -10.75
C GLU A 154 5.08 15.26 -9.57
N GLN A 155 5.92 14.26 -9.80
CA GLN A 155 6.87 13.77 -8.81
C GLN A 155 8.27 13.83 -9.40
N SER A 156 9.21 14.36 -8.62
CA SER A 156 10.62 14.45 -9.01
C SER A 156 11.52 13.97 -7.87
N TRP A 157 12.74 13.61 -8.23
CA TRP A 157 13.74 13.09 -7.31
C TRP A 157 14.98 13.96 -7.35
N GLN A 158 15.42 14.41 -6.18
CA GLN A 158 16.73 15.02 -6.00
C GLN A 158 17.59 13.99 -5.26
N PHE A 159 18.76 13.65 -5.81
CA PHE A 159 19.57 12.54 -5.30
C PHE A 159 20.72 12.99 -4.39
N SER A 160 20.98 14.29 -4.30
CA SER A 160 22.14 14.85 -3.58
C SER A 160 21.74 16.13 -2.83
N PRO A 161 22.16 16.31 -1.57
CA PRO A 161 22.98 15.39 -0.77
C PRO A 161 22.22 14.14 -0.28
N GLU A 162 20.92 14.25 0.00
CA GLU A 162 20.03 13.14 0.33
C GLU A 162 19.05 12.83 -0.82
N LEU A 163 18.43 11.64 -0.79
CA LEU A 163 17.28 11.35 -1.66
C LEU A 163 16.05 12.09 -1.15
N ILE A 164 15.65 13.12 -1.89
CA ILE A 164 14.43 13.89 -1.65
C ILE A 164 13.41 13.51 -2.72
N VAL A 165 12.22 13.11 -2.28
CA VAL A 165 11.04 12.96 -3.15
C VAL A 165 10.21 14.22 -3.03
N GLU A 166 10.08 14.94 -4.14
CA GLU A 166 9.19 16.10 -4.23
C GLU A 166 7.95 15.73 -5.02
N THR A 167 6.76 15.98 -4.45
CA THR A 167 5.48 15.80 -5.13
C THR A 167 4.75 17.13 -5.19
N SER A 168 4.35 17.55 -6.39
CA SER A 168 3.62 18.77 -6.68
C SER A 168 2.25 18.44 -7.26
N CYS A 169 1.23 19.04 -6.68
CA CYS A 169 -0.16 18.87 -7.06
C CYS A 169 -0.79 20.23 -7.31
N VAL A 170 -1.55 20.36 -8.40
CA VAL A 170 -2.26 21.59 -8.75
C VAL A 170 -3.70 21.28 -9.12
N LYS A 171 -4.64 22.08 -8.61
CA LYS A 171 -6.06 22.00 -8.98
C LYS A 171 -6.76 23.34 -8.76
N ASP A 172 -7.39 23.89 -9.79
CA ASP A 172 -8.25 25.10 -9.68
C ASP A 172 -7.56 26.30 -8.98
N GLY A 173 -6.26 26.49 -9.25
CA GLY A 173 -5.42 27.52 -8.63
C GLY A 173 -4.90 27.18 -7.22
N LEU A 174 -5.30 26.05 -6.64
CA LEU A 174 -4.70 25.48 -5.44
C LEU A 174 -3.42 24.74 -5.84
N GLN A 175 -2.35 24.95 -5.08
CA GLN A 175 -1.09 24.25 -5.25
C GLN A 175 -0.63 23.67 -3.91
N LEU A 176 -0.17 22.43 -3.94
CA LEU A 176 0.41 21.73 -2.78
C LEU A 176 1.71 21.07 -3.22
N THR A 177 2.80 21.37 -2.53
CA THR A 177 4.09 20.75 -2.75
C THR A 177 4.59 20.12 -1.46
N SER A 178 4.97 18.85 -1.50
CA SER A 178 5.59 18.13 -0.39
C SER A 178 6.97 17.63 -0.78
N ARG A 179 7.97 17.87 0.07
CA ARG A 179 9.33 17.32 -0.04
C ARG A 179 9.56 16.39 1.13
N VAL A 180 10.00 15.18 0.85
CA VAL A 180 10.19 14.13 1.86
C VAL A 180 11.58 13.54 1.70
N TRP A 181 12.32 13.48 2.79
CA TRP A 181 13.66 12.91 2.84
C TRP A 181 13.94 12.32 4.21
N MET A 182 14.96 11.49 4.32
CA MET A 182 15.48 11.05 5.60
C MET A 182 16.88 11.63 5.80
N GLU A 183 17.12 12.19 6.97
CA GLU A 183 18.42 12.68 7.40
C GLU A 183 18.90 11.87 8.60
N CYS A 184 20.20 11.90 8.88
CA CYS A 184 20.78 11.28 10.07
C CYS A 184 21.43 12.36 10.92
N VAL A 185 20.82 12.67 12.08
CA VAL A 185 21.31 13.67 13.01
C VAL A 185 21.84 12.95 14.24
N GLU A 186 23.14 13.10 14.53
CA GLU A 186 23.82 12.45 15.67
C GLU A 186 23.64 10.91 15.68
N GLY A 187 23.63 10.28 14.51
CA GLY A 187 23.43 8.84 14.38
C GLY A 187 21.98 8.38 14.54
N GLN A 188 21.03 9.31 14.69
CA GLN A 188 19.60 9.00 14.73
C GLN A 188 18.94 9.37 13.40
N PRO A 189 18.35 8.38 12.70
CA PRO A 189 17.61 8.66 11.47
C PRO A 189 16.32 9.42 11.80
N ARG A 190 16.05 10.46 11.02
CA ARG A 190 14.86 11.31 11.12
C ARG A 190 14.20 11.43 9.76
N LEU A 191 12.92 11.12 9.70
CA LEU A 191 12.11 11.38 8.51
C LEU A 191 11.67 12.84 8.55
N CYS A 192 12.02 13.59 7.52
CA CYS A 192 11.70 14.99 7.37
C CYS A 192 10.65 15.16 6.27
N MET A 193 9.70 16.05 6.53
CA MET A 193 8.61 16.38 5.62
C MET A 193 8.48 17.90 5.60
N GLU A 194 8.73 18.51 4.46
CA GLU A 194 8.48 19.92 4.22
C GLU A 194 7.27 20.05 3.30
N VAL A 195 6.27 20.80 3.72
CA VAL A 195 5.01 20.92 2.96
C VAL A 195 4.63 22.38 2.85
N SER A 196 4.36 22.81 1.63
CA SER A 196 3.90 24.15 1.30
C SER A 196 2.60 24.08 0.52
N GLY A 197 1.68 24.98 0.84
CA GLY A 197 0.41 25.13 0.16
C GLY A 197 0.20 26.57 -0.25
N SER A 198 -0.30 26.79 -1.47
CA SER A 198 -0.68 28.09 -1.99
C SER A 198 -2.10 28.05 -2.51
N ALA A 199 -2.89 29.07 -2.18
CA ALA A 199 -4.27 29.21 -2.63
C ALA A 199 -4.56 30.69 -2.94
N PRO A 200 -5.47 30.99 -3.88
CA PRO A 200 -5.91 32.37 -4.17
C PRO A 200 -6.70 33.01 -3.02
N GLU A 201 -7.13 32.20 -2.05
CA GLU A 201 -7.94 32.61 -0.91
C GLU A 201 -7.41 31.97 0.38
N LYS A 202 -7.96 32.42 1.52
CA LYS A 202 -7.60 31.86 2.82
C LYS A 202 -8.00 30.38 2.91
N GLY A 203 -7.17 29.64 3.63
CA GLY A 203 -7.38 28.21 3.82
C GLY A 203 -6.39 27.62 4.81
N HIS A 204 -6.43 26.30 4.89
CA HIS A 204 -5.65 25.50 5.81
C HIS A 204 -4.85 24.46 5.03
N LEU A 205 -3.56 24.40 5.33
CA LEU A 205 -2.76 23.21 5.08
C LEU A 205 -3.11 22.19 6.16
N VAL A 206 -3.60 21.02 5.75
CA VAL A 206 -4.05 19.96 6.65
C VAL A 206 -3.05 18.82 6.61
N VAL A 207 -2.67 18.35 7.80
CA VAL A 207 -1.89 17.13 8.00
C VAL A 207 -2.83 16.06 8.55
N SER A 208 -2.99 14.95 7.84
CA SER A 208 -3.91 13.87 8.20
C SER A 208 -3.15 12.57 8.42
N VAL A 209 -3.33 11.96 9.59
CA VAL A 209 -2.86 10.59 9.84
C VAL A 209 -3.91 9.61 9.34
N ARG A 210 -3.50 8.65 8.52
CA ARG A 210 -4.36 7.70 7.80
C ARG A 210 -4.11 6.28 8.32
N PRO A 211 -5.15 5.52 8.72
CA PRO A 211 -5.01 4.14 9.19
C PRO A 211 -4.84 3.15 8.02
N TYR A 212 -4.09 3.58 7.00
CA TYR A 212 -3.78 2.82 5.81
C TYR A 212 -2.43 3.26 5.26
N ASN A 213 -1.91 2.47 4.35
CA ASN A 213 -0.74 2.79 3.55
C ASN A 213 -0.92 2.28 2.11
N PRO A 214 0.09 2.39 1.24
CA PRO A 214 0.00 1.91 -0.12
C PRO A 214 -0.26 0.39 -0.28
N GLU A 215 -0.07 -0.43 0.76
CA GLU A 215 -0.45 -1.85 0.77
C GLU A 215 -1.93 -2.08 1.20
N GLY A 216 -2.54 -1.12 1.89
CA GLY A 216 -3.93 -1.18 2.35
C GLY A 216 -4.12 -0.74 3.80
N VAL A 217 -5.24 -1.12 4.38
CA VAL A 217 -5.61 -0.81 5.77
C VAL A 217 -4.69 -1.54 6.75
N GLN A 218 -4.33 -0.85 7.85
CA GLN A 218 -3.42 -1.33 8.89
C GLN A 218 -4.13 -1.58 10.22
#